data_AF-A0A323TF93-F1
#
_entry.id   AF-A0A323TF93-F1
#
_cell.length_a   1.000
_cell.length_b   1.000
_cell.length_c   1.000
_cell.angle_alpha   90.00
_cell.angle_beta   90.00
_cell.angle_gamma   90.00
#
_symmetry.space_group_name_H-M   'P 1'
#
loop_
_entity.id
_entity.type
_entity.pdbx_description
1 polymer ?
#
loop_
_entity_poly.entity_id
_entity_poly.type
_entity_poly.pdbx_seq_one_letter_code
_entity_poly.pdbx_strand_id
1 'polypeptide(L)'
;MTYLKYLLCKRAFTLIETMAGLLLISIILISFFSFFGQSLLFSSKAEDNYSSTNLVNGLVNEVEGNEAIINYLENTQLNLGCNNDSGIILPQDESSIPSFNMVQLGLLFDEESESYYYPLNNKRYVAEVKICQQTEQEVDLSLFRIHGKISESGQAASSEVYHYINLK
;
A
#
# COMPACT_ATOMS: atom_id res chain seq x y z
N MET A 1 16.21 60.05 -8.99
CA MET A 1 14.92 59.56 -8.42
C MET A 1 13.69 60.28 -9.01
N THR A 2 13.78 60.87 -10.21
CA THR A 2 12.72 61.72 -10.80
C THR A 2 12.02 61.06 -11.98
N TYR A 3 12.71 60.17 -12.71
CA TYR A 3 12.15 59.43 -13.84
C TYR A 3 11.13 58.36 -13.44
N LEU A 4 11.29 57.74 -12.27
CA LEU A 4 10.33 56.76 -11.75
C LEU A 4 8.95 57.40 -11.48
N LYS A 5 8.94 58.68 -11.05
CA LYS A 5 7.71 59.46 -10.78
C LYS A 5 6.94 59.80 -12.07
N TYR A 6 7.62 59.96 -13.20
CA TYR A 6 7.00 60.35 -14.46
C TYR A 6 6.30 59.18 -15.16
N LEU A 7 6.87 57.97 -15.06
CA LEU A 7 6.29 56.76 -15.65
C LEU A 7 4.99 56.32 -14.94
N LEU A 8 4.84 56.60 -13.63
CA LEU A 8 3.64 56.29 -12.85
C LEU A 8 2.46 57.23 -13.09
N CYS A 9 2.65 58.39 -13.75
CA CYS A 9 1.66 59.48 -13.76
C CYS A 9 0.72 59.49 -14.99
N LYS A 10 0.97 58.70 -16.04
CA LYS A 10 0.23 58.80 -17.32
C LYS A 10 -0.86 57.75 -17.59
N ARG A 11 -1.09 56.77 -16.72
CA ARG A 11 -2.21 55.84 -16.88
C ARG A 11 -2.58 55.24 -15.53
N ALA A 12 -3.44 55.93 -14.79
CA ALA A 12 -4.13 55.29 -13.68
C ALA A 12 -4.95 54.13 -14.26
N PHE A 13 -4.82 52.93 -13.69
CA PHE A 13 -5.68 51.80 -14.05
C PHE A 13 -7.14 52.26 -13.93
N THR A 14 -7.90 52.08 -14.99
CA THR A 14 -9.32 52.43 -14.94
C THR A 14 -10.01 51.48 -13.97
N LEU A 15 -11.00 51.97 -13.23
CA LEU A 15 -11.74 51.15 -12.26
C LEU A 15 -12.30 49.87 -12.91
N ILE A 16 -12.74 49.98 -14.17
CA ILE A 16 -13.24 48.85 -14.96
C ILE A 16 -12.13 47.82 -15.29
N GLU A 17 -10.91 48.26 -15.59
CA GLU A 17 -9.78 47.38 -15.88
C GLU A 17 -9.34 46.62 -14.62
N THR A 18 -9.34 47.28 -13.46
CA THR A 18 -9.08 46.62 -12.17
C THR A 18 -10.17 45.60 -11.84
N MET A 19 -11.44 45.93 -12.05
CA MET A 19 -12.55 44.98 -11.82
C MET A 19 -12.48 43.78 -12.77
N ALA A 20 -12.20 44.00 -14.06
CA ALA A 20 -12.03 42.93 -15.04
C ALA A 20 -10.82 42.04 -14.71
N GLY A 21 -9.71 42.61 -14.26
CA GLY A 21 -8.53 41.88 -13.81
C GLY A 21 -8.83 40.99 -12.60
N LEU A 22 -9.51 41.51 -11.57
CA LEU A 22 -9.93 40.73 -10.41
C LEU A 22 -10.87 39.58 -10.79
N LEU A 23 -11.79 39.83 -11.73
CA LEU A 23 -12.70 38.80 -12.23
C LEU A 23 -11.95 37.69 -12.97
N LEU A 24 -10.99 38.03 -13.83
CA LEU A 24 -10.15 37.05 -14.51
C LEU A 24 -9.31 36.23 -13.54
N ILE A 25 -8.69 36.86 -12.54
CA ILE A 25 -7.93 36.17 -11.50
C ILE A 25 -8.84 35.21 -10.72
N SER A 26 -10.06 35.64 -10.37
CA SER A 26 -11.02 34.80 -9.65
C SER A 26 -11.39 33.52 -10.43
N ILE A 27 -11.70 33.65 -11.73
CA ILE A 27 -12.01 32.49 -12.59
C ILE A 27 -10.83 31.51 -12.64
N ILE A 28 -9.62 32.05 -12.79
CA ILE A 28 -8.40 31.24 -12.82
C ILE A 28 -8.21 30.51 -11.48
N LEU A 29 -8.33 31.21 -10.35
CA LEU A 29 -8.17 30.62 -9.02
C LEU A 29 -9.19 29.52 -8.73
N ILE A 30 -10.47 29.75 -9.06
CA ILE A 30 -11.53 28.74 -8.86
C ILE A 30 -11.22 27.47 -9.67
N SER A 31 -10.74 27.64 -10.90
CA SER A 31 -10.37 26.52 -11.76
C SER A 31 -9.18 25.75 -11.16
N PHE A 32 -8.12 26.43 -10.73
CA PHE A 32 -6.97 25.78 -10.09
C PHE A 32 -7.31 25.08 -8.77
N PHE A 33 -8.19 25.64 -7.94
CA PHE A 33 -8.58 25.01 -6.68
C PHE A 33 -9.31 23.68 -6.89
N SER A 34 -10.13 23.57 -7.95
CA SER A 34 -10.80 22.31 -8.28
C SER A 34 -9.81 21.19 -8.62
N PHE A 35 -8.78 21.51 -9.42
CA PHE A 35 -7.73 20.55 -9.76
C PHE A 35 -6.81 20.22 -8.58
N PHE A 36 -6.49 21.21 -7.74
CA PHE A 36 -5.61 21.03 -6.60
C PHE A 36 -6.17 20.04 -5.58
N GLY A 37 -7.47 20.15 -5.25
CA GLY A 37 -8.13 19.22 -4.33
C GLY A 37 -8.07 17.77 -4.82
N GLN A 38 -8.29 17.56 -6.12
CA GLN A 38 -8.18 16.22 -6.72
C GLN A 38 -6.74 15.69 -6.69
N SER A 39 -5.75 16.54 -7.01
CA SER A 39 -4.33 16.15 -6.99
C SER A 39 -3.86 15.71 -5.60
N LEU A 40 -4.30 16.37 -4.54
CA LEU A 40 -3.95 15.99 -3.18
C LEU A 40 -4.52 14.62 -2.79
N LEU A 41 -5.78 14.35 -3.17
CA LEU A 41 -6.41 13.05 -2.91
C LEU A 41 -5.70 11.92 -3.68
N PHE A 42 -5.32 12.15 -4.94
CA PHE A 42 -4.55 11.17 -5.70
C PHE A 42 -3.16 10.94 -5.11
N SER A 43 -2.50 11.99 -4.60
CA SER A 43 -1.19 11.88 -3.94
C SER A 43 -1.26 10.98 -2.71
N SER A 44 -2.24 11.20 -1.82
CA SER A 44 -2.43 10.39 -0.62
C SER A 44 -2.72 8.93 -0.98
N LYS A 45 -3.59 8.67 -1.96
CA LYS A 45 -3.88 7.30 -2.41
C LYS A 45 -2.65 6.62 -3.04
N ALA A 46 -1.85 7.37 -3.80
CA ALA A 46 -0.63 6.84 -4.40
C ALA A 46 0.43 6.49 -3.33
N GLU A 47 0.56 7.32 -2.30
CA GLU A 47 1.44 7.07 -1.16
C GLU A 47 1.00 5.86 -0.32
N ASP A 48 -0.31 5.74 -0.05
CA ASP A 48 -0.89 4.56 0.62
C ASP A 48 -0.63 3.28 -0.19
N ASN A 49 -0.85 3.33 -1.50
CA ASN A 49 -0.57 2.20 -2.40
C ASN A 49 0.92 1.83 -2.40
N TYR A 50 1.82 2.81 -2.51
CA TYR A 50 3.27 2.56 -2.52
C TYR A 50 3.74 1.93 -1.20
N SER A 51 3.28 2.48 -0.07
CA SER A 51 3.66 1.99 1.26
C SER A 51 3.10 0.59 1.52
N SER A 52 1.84 0.34 1.12
CA SER A 52 1.20 -0.96 1.27
C SER A 52 1.86 -2.04 0.40
N THR A 53 2.22 -1.72 -0.86
CA THR A 53 2.99 -2.62 -1.72
C THR A 53 4.38 -2.93 -1.14
N ASN A 54 5.09 -1.93 -0.62
CA ASN A 54 6.39 -2.16 0.03
C ASN A 54 6.27 -3.05 1.27
N LEU A 55 5.21 -2.88 2.06
CA LEU A 55 4.96 -3.72 3.24
C LEU A 55 4.68 -5.17 2.84
N VAL A 56 3.82 -5.39 1.85
CA VAL A 56 3.53 -6.73 1.35
C VAL A 56 4.78 -7.38 0.75
N ASN A 57 5.57 -6.66 -0.03
CA ASN A 57 6.84 -7.17 -0.55
C ASN A 57 7.82 -7.52 0.58
N GLY A 58 7.91 -6.70 1.62
CA GLY A 58 8.74 -6.99 2.80
C GLY A 58 8.31 -8.27 3.49
N LEU A 59 7.00 -8.48 3.66
CA LEU A 59 6.46 -9.72 4.22
C LEU A 59 6.74 -10.94 3.35
N VAL A 60 6.52 -10.85 2.04
CA VAL A 60 6.79 -11.93 1.09
C VAL A 60 8.27 -12.29 1.09
N ASN A 61 9.16 -11.30 1.10
CA ASN A 61 10.61 -11.52 1.14
C ASN A 61 11.04 -12.18 2.47
N GLU A 62 10.40 -11.82 3.58
CA GLU A 62 10.66 -12.46 4.87
C GLU A 62 10.16 -13.92 4.87
N VAL A 63 9.02 -14.21 4.21
CA VAL A 63 8.54 -15.60 4.02
C VAL A 63 9.55 -16.40 3.21
N GLU A 64 10.03 -15.84 2.10
CA GLU A 64 10.99 -16.48 1.21
C GLU A 64 12.36 -16.69 1.88
N GLY A 65 12.80 -15.74 2.71
CA GLY A 65 14.09 -15.82 3.41
C GLY A 65 14.08 -16.69 4.66
N ASN A 66 12.91 -17.13 5.14
CA ASN A 66 12.80 -17.89 6.37
C ASN A 66 13.00 -19.40 6.10
N GLU A 67 14.20 -19.89 6.37
CA GLU A 67 14.60 -21.30 6.22
C GLU A 67 13.61 -22.25 6.90
N ALA A 68 13.01 -21.82 8.00
CA ALA A 68 12.19 -22.69 8.81
C ALA A 68 10.76 -22.82 8.22
N ILE A 69 10.31 -21.86 7.41
CA ILE A 69 9.12 -22.00 6.53
C ILE A 69 9.45 -22.88 5.34
N ILE A 70 10.61 -22.69 4.71
CA ILE A 70 11.07 -23.55 3.60
C ILE A 70 11.10 -25.02 4.07
N ASN A 71 11.73 -25.30 5.21
CA ASN A 71 11.77 -26.62 5.82
C ASN A 71 10.38 -27.16 6.13
N TYR A 72 9.45 -26.31 6.60
CA TYR A 72 8.06 -26.72 6.82
C TYR A 72 7.40 -27.12 5.49
N LEU A 73 7.56 -26.33 4.42
CA LEU A 73 6.99 -26.62 3.10
C LEU A 73 7.60 -27.88 2.47
N GLU A 74 8.91 -28.13 2.64
CA GLU A 74 9.59 -29.32 2.12
C GLU A 74 9.11 -30.61 2.79
N ASN A 75 8.95 -30.58 4.11
CA ASN A 75 8.52 -31.75 4.89
C ASN A 75 7.02 -32.03 4.74
N THR A 76 6.25 -31.01 4.36
CA THR A 76 4.80 -31.07 4.25
C THR A 76 4.42 -31.44 2.82
N GLN A 77 4.26 -32.74 2.54
CA GLN A 77 3.71 -33.26 1.27
C GLN A 77 2.20 -32.95 1.07
N LEU A 78 1.71 -31.82 1.59
CA LEU A 78 0.32 -31.43 1.45
C LEU A 78 0.11 -30.70 0.13
N ASN A 79 -0.87 -31.16 -0.64
CA ASN A 79 -1.55 -30.33 -1.63
C ASN A 79 -2.25 -29.18 -0.89
N LEU A 80 -1.53 -28.10 -0.63
CA LEU A 80 -2.04 -26.89 0.02
C LEU A 80 -2.94 -26.15 -0.97
N GLY A 81 -4.21 -26.55 -1.08
CA GLY A 81 -5.16 -25.86 -1.96
C GLY A 81 -5.26 -24.37 -1.61
N CYS A 82 -5.29 -23.51 -2.64
CA CYS A 82 -5.51 -22.06 -2.43
C CYS A 82 -6.96 -21.71 -2.03
N ASN A 83 -7.82 -22.70 -1.85
CA ASN A 83 -9.20 -22.52 -1.37
C ASN A 83 -9.21 -22.23 0.15
N ASN A 84 -10.32 -21.72 0.64
CA ASN A 84 -10.36 -20.80 1.79
C ASN A 84 -9.73 -21.27 3.12
N ASP A 85 -9.46 -22.56 3.33
CA ASP A 85 -8.90 -23.05 4.60
C ASP A 85 -7.68 -23.98 4.44
N SER A 86 -7.13 -24.14 3.24
CA SER A 86 -6.07 -25.14 2.94
C SER A 86 -4.68 -24.53 2.71
N GLY A 87 -4.53 -23.21 2.86
CA GLY A 87 -3.24 -22.53 2.76
C GLY A 87 -2.70 -22.14 4.13
N ILE A 88 -1.39 -21.95 4.22
CA ILE A 88 -0.75 -21.38 5.41
C ILE A 88 -1.07 -19.89 5.43
N ILE A 89 -1.78 -19.40 6.44
CA ILE A 89 -2.08 -17.98 6.63
C ILE A 89 -1.14 -17.43 7.68
N LEU A 90 -0.36 -16.42 7.32
CA LEU A 90 0.50 -15.69 8.23
C LEU A 90 -0.02 -14.26 8.41
N PRO A 91 0.08 -13.70 9.62
CA PRO A 91 0.52 -14.34 10.86
C PRO A 91 -0.64 -15.02 11.59
N GLN A 92 -0.64 -16.36 11.68
CA GLN A 92 -1.50 -17.08 12.61
C GLN A 92 -0.68 -17.87 13.63
N ASP A 93 -1.22 -17.82 14.85
CA ASP A 93 -0.95 -18.47 16.13
C ASP A 93 0.31 -19.37 16.28
N GLU A 94 1.04 -19.12 17.37
CA GLU A 94 2.41 -19.55 17.72
C GLU A 94 2.69 -21.08 17.76
N SER A 95 1.77 -21.94 17.36
CA SER A 95 1.84 -23.36 17.71
C SER A 95 2.58 -24.27 16.73
N SER A 96 2.93 -23.82 15.52
CA SER A 96 3.57 -24.75 14.55
C SER A 96 4.45 -24.14 13.45
N ILE A 97 4.61 -22.81 13.39
CA ILE A 97 5.46 -22.16 12.37
C ILE A 97 6.54 -21.32 13.08
N PRO A 98 7.81 -21.45 12.68
CA PRO A 98 8.94 -20.73 13.26
C PRO A 98 8.76 -19.21 13.20
N SER A 99 9.10 -18.56 14.32
CA SER A 99 8.83 -17.17 14.66
C SER A 99 9.14 -16.19 13.52
N PHE A 100 8.09 -15.56 13.01
CA PHE A 100 8.19 -14.40 12.13
C PHE A 100 8.59 -13.18 12.96
N ASN A 101 9.64 -12.45 12.57
CA ASN A 101 10.00 -11.20 13.24
C ASN A 101 9.10 -10.05 12.78
N MET A 102 7.84 -10.08 13.22
CA MET A 102 6.81 -9.10 12.84
C MET A 102 7.13 -7.68 13.31
N VAL A 103 7.94 -7.56 14.37
CA VAL A 103 8.40 -6.28 14.91
C VAL A 103 9.31 -5.56 13.92
N GLN A 104 10.16 -6.30 13.17
CA GLN A 104 11.07 -5.71 12.20
C GLN A 104 10.35 -5.14 10.97
N LEU A 105 9.14 -5.63 10.69
CA LEU A 105 8.24 -5.11 9.65
C LEU A 105 7.33 -3.99 10.16
N GLY A 106 7.49 -3.57 11.42
CA GLY A 106 6.70 -2.51 12.03
C GLY A 106 5.24 -2.89 12.29
N LEU A 107 4.92 -4.19 12.27
CA LEU A 107 3.59 -4.70 12.59
C LEU A 107 3.37 -4.68 14.11
N LEU A 108 2.17 -4.24 14.51
CA LEU A 108 1.70 -4.20 15.89
C LEU A 108 0.63 -5.26 16.07
N PHE A 109 0.62 -5.96 17.21
CA PHE A 109 -0.43 -6.91 17.55
C PHE A 109 -1.62 -6.19 18.21
N ASP A 110 -2.84 -6.50 17.78
CA ASP A 110 -4.08 -6.05 18.39
C ASP A 110 -4.74 -7.23 19.12
N GLU A 111 -4.65 -7.21 20.45
CA GLU A 111 -5.17 -8.28 21.33
C GLU A 111 -6.68 -8.51 21.18
N GLU A 112 -7.46 -7.48 20.85
CA GLU A 112 -8.92 -7.63 20.73
C GLU A 112 -9.33 -8.39 19.46
N SER A 113 -8.54 -8.23 18.40
CA SER A 113 -8.80 -8.87 17.10
C SER A 113 -7.91 -10.09 16.83
N GLU A 114 -6.99 -10.38 17.76
CA GLU A 114 -5.95 -11.41 17.62
C GLU A 114 -5.20 -11.32 16.27
N SER A 115 -4.95 -10.09 15.80
CA SER A 115 -4.39 -9.84 14.47
C SER A 115 -3.26 -8.80 14.49
N TYR A 116 -2.34 -8.93 13.54
CA TYR A 116 -1.27 -7.96 13.34
C TYR A 116 -1.70 -6.88 12.36
N TYR A 117 -1.41 -5.62 12.70
CA TYR A 117 -1.73 -4.46 11.88
C TYR A 117 -0.54 -3.50 11.75
N TYR A 118 -0.52 -2.76 10.66
CA TYR A 118 0.41 -1.69 10.39
C TYR A 118 -0.32 -0.33 10.49
N PRO A 119 0.08 0.57 11.41
CA PRO A 119 -0.48 1.91 11.47
C PRO A 119 0.17 2.81 10.41
N LEU A 120 -0.63 3.35 9.49
CA LEU A 120 -0.17 4.32 8.48
C LEU A 120 -1.26 5.35 8.21
N ASN A 121 -0.90 6.64 8.25
CA ASN A 121 -1.82 7.75 7.93
C ASN A 121 -3.15 7.70 8.72
N ASN A 122 -3.08 7.40 10.02
CA ASN A 122 -4.23 7.21 10.93
C ASN A 122 -5.16 6.05 10.55
N LYS A 123 -4.73 5.15 9.68
CA LYS A 123 -5.44 3.92 9.31
C LYS A 123 -4.70 2.70 9.84
N ARG A 124 -5.44 1.60 9.98
CA ARG A 124 -4.91 0.28 10.33
C ARG A 124 -4.98 -0.63 9.12
N TYR A 125 -3.83 -1.13 8.71
CA TYR A 125 -3.73 -2.09 7.62
C TYR A 125 -3.46 -3.47 8.19
N VAL A 126 -4.26 -4.45 7.82
CA VAL A 126 -4.06 -5.86 8.16
C VAL A 126 -3.36 -6.52 6.97
N ALA A 127 -2.25 -7.19 7.24
CA ALA A 127 -1.53 -7.95 6.23
C ALA A 127 -1.76 -9.45 6.42
N GLU A 128 -1.99 -10.13 5.32
CA GLU A 128 -2.24 -11.56 5.25
C GLU A 128 -1.31 -12.16 4.20
N VAL A 129 -0.54 -13.18 4.56
CA VAL A 129 0.26 -13.92 3.58
C VAL A 129 -0.24 -15.35 3.53
N LYS A 130 -0.69 -15.77 2.35
CA LYS A 130 -1.17 -17.11 2.09
C LYS A 130 -0.18 -17.89 1.23
N ILE A 131 0.30 -19.04 1.70
CA ILE A 131 1.15 -19.94 0.91
C ILE A 131 0.32 -21.15 0.48
N CYS A 132 0.29 -21.45 -0.82
CA CYS A 132 -0.51 -22.52 -1.38
C CYS A 132 -0.04 -23.01 -2.76
N GLN A 133 -0.56 -24.15 -3.21
CA GLN A 133 -0.43 -24.73 -4.55
C GLN A 133 -1.83 -24.97 -5.12
N GLN A 134 -2.13 -24.39 -6.28
CA GLN A 134 -3.45 -24.49 -6.89
C GLN A 134 -3.48 -25.42 -8.10
N THR A 135 -2.41 -25.45 -8.89
CA THR A 135 -2.39 -26.15 -10.17
C THR A 135 -1.57 -27.43 -10.10
N GLU A 136 -1.94 -28.45 -10.88
CA GLU A 136 -1.15 -29.68 -11.02
C GLU A 136 0.30 -29.37 -11.47
N GLN A 137 0.49 -28.33 -12.28
CA GLN A 137 1.80 -27.86 -12.72
C GLN A 137 2.64 -27.31 -11.56
N GLU A 138 2.05 -26.56 -10.63
CA GLU A 138 2.75 -26.07 -9.44
C GLU A 138 3.20 -27.24 -8.56
N VAL A 139 2.36 -28.28 -8.42
CA VAL A 139 2.68 -29.49 -7.65
C VAL A 139 3.83 -30.27 -8.31
N ASP A 140 3.75 -30.53 -9.62
CA ASP A 140 4.77 -31.26 -10.39
C ASP A 140 6.13 -30.56 -10.35
N LEU A 141 6.11 -29.23 -10.36
CA LEU A 141 7.32 -28.40 -10.32
C LEU A 141 7.81 -28.14 -8.89
N SER A 142 7.07 -28.57 -7.85
CA SER A 142 7.34 -28.24 -6.45
C SER A 142 7.42 -26.71 -6.21
N LEU A 143 6.55 -25.97 -6.89
CA LEU A 143 6.39 -24.52 -6.76
C LEU A 143 5.29 -24.21 -5.76
N PHE A 144 5.56 -23.33 -4.81
CA PHE A 144 4.58 -22.80 -3.88
C PHE A 144 4.31 -21.35 -4.21
N ARG A 145 3.04 -20.99 -4.33
CA ARG A 145 2.60 -19.62 -4.57
C ARG A 145 2.40 -18.92 -3.23
N ILE A 146 3.13 -17.85 -3.01
CA ILE A 146 2.89 -16.87 -1.95
C ILE A 146 1.91 -15.84 -2.50
N HIS A 147 0.80 -15.63 -1.80
CA HIS A 147 -0.15 -14.56 -2.04
C HIS A 147 -0.14 -13.63 -0.82
N GLY A 148 0.54 -12.49 -0.95
CA GLY A 148 0.53 -11.44 0.06
C GLY A 148 -0.59 -10.45 -0.23
N LYS A 149 -1.42 -10.16 0.76
CA LYS A 149 -2.53 -9.24 0.68
C LYS A 149 -2.46 -8.25 1.84
N ILE A 150 -2.81 -7.00 1.57
CA ILE A 150 -2.98 -5.99 2.61
C ILE A 150 -4.32 -5.27 2.41
N SER A 151 -5.07 -5.14 3.48
CA SER A 151 -6.38 -4.48 3.49
C SER A 151 -6.45 -3.47 4.62
N GLU A 152 -7.07 -2.33 4.36
CA GLU A 152 -7.54 -1.46 5.44
C GLU A 152 -8.62 -2.22 6.23
N SER A 153 -8.60 -2.12 7.56
CA SER A 153 -9.53 -2.86 8.42
C SER A 153 -10.99 -2.69 7.97
N GLY A 154 -11.63 -3.81 7.60
CA GLY A 154 -13.02 -3.84 7.13
C GLY A 154 -13.25 -3.44 5.65
N GLN A 155 -12.20 -3.23 4.86
CA GLN A 155 -12.30 -2.93 3.42
C GLN A 155 -11.65 -3.99 2.54
N ALA A 156 -11.93 -3.93 1.23
CA ALA A 156 -11.30 -4.79 0.23
C ALA A 156 -9.77 -4.58 0.20
N ALA A 157 -9.04 -5.53 -0.41
CA ALA A 157 -7.59 -5.46 -0.54
C ALA A 157 -7.16 -4.13 -1.17
N SER A 158 -6.26 -3.41 -0.50
CA SER A 158 -5.64 -2.20 -1.05
C SER A 158 -4.48 -2.56 -1.98
N SER A 159 -3.80 -3.67 -1.71
CA SER A 159 -2.72 -4.20 -2.55
C SER A 159 -2.62 -5.72 -2.41
N GLU A 160 -2.27 -6.39 -3.50
CA GLU A 160 -2.02 -7.83 -3.56
C GLU A 160 -0.71 -8.06 -4.33
N VAL A 161 0.08 -9.04 -3.89
CA VAL A 161 1.32 -9.47 -4.52
C VAL A 161 1.33 -10.99 -4.59
N TYR A 162 1.79 -11.51 -5.72
CA TYR A 162 1.98 -12.94 -5.93
C TYR A 162 3.45 -13.22 -6.17
N HIS A 163 3.99 -14.21 -5.46
CA HIS A 163 5.35 -14.68 -5.62
C HIS A 163 5.41 -16.21 -5.64
N TYR A 164 6.51 -16.76 -6.10
CA TYR A 164 6.70 -18.21 -6.22
C TYR A 164 7.99 -18.64 -5.53
N ILE A 165 7.89 -19.59 -4.62
CA ILE A 165 9.03 -20.30 -4.04
C ILE A 165 9.18 -21.63 -4.80
N ASN A 166 10.41 -21.94 -5.19
CA ASN A 166 10.78 -23.26 -5.71
C ASN A 166 11.62 -24.00 -4.65
N LEU A 167 11.22 -25.23 -4.32
CA LEU A 167 11.92 -26.08 -3.33
C LEU A 167 12.88 -27.09 -3.97
N LYS A 168 13.09 -27.06 -5.29
CA LYS A 168 14.04 -27.95 -6.01
C LYS A 168 15.44 -27.37 -6.14
#